data_AF-A0A183GBM6-F1
#
_entry.id   AF-A0A183GBM6-F1
#
_cell.length_a   1.000
_cell.length_b   1.000
_cell.length_c   1.000
_cell.angle_alpha   90.00
_cell.angle_beta   90.00
_cell.angle_gamma   90.00
#
_symmetry.space_group_name_H-M   'P 1'
#
loop_
_entity.id
_entity.type
_entity.pdbx_description
1 polymer ?
#
loop_
_entity_poly.entity_id
_entity_poly.type
_entity_poly.pdbx_seq_one_letter_code
_entity_poly.pdbx_strand_id
1 'polypeptide(L)'
;CCVVVYIVSCVCYDFRFWDEFSALFDQKLDYIPLTFMLGFFVTIIVGRWNEIFNNIGWIDNSALLTATYLRGNDEKSRMIRRNIIRYMVLAQVLTFRDVSMQVRRRFPTLDTVVAGGFMTEAERDKYLSYNLKYTRLFLPIQWCYTLIYEARVAGKLSADIMMNEMIKNVSDFRRGLAQLCNFDWVPIPLVYPQVVFLAVRSYFFLCLIARQSVLIDGEPPKDSNPMFPLIPLIMTGLQFVFYVGWMKVAESLMNPLGEDDDDFECNFLVDRNLSVGLSIVDECYSDLPVQQKDVFWSTGESIYREQRFESSEWDWLDAV
;
A
#
# COMPACT_ATOMS: atom_id res chain seq x y z
N CYS A 1 -16.83 -34.11 1.08
CA CYS A 1 -16.74 -35.47 0.48
C CYS A 1 -16.03 -36.47 1.38
N CYS A 2 -14.82 -36.21 1.91
CA CYS A 2 -14.09 -37.21 2.71
C CYS A 2 -14.81 -37.67 4.00
N VAL A 3 -15.48 -36.77 4.73
CA VAL A 3 -16.26 -37.14 5.95
C VAL A 3 -17.47 -38.01 5.62
N VAL A 4 -18.15 -37.73 4.50
CA VAL A 4 -19.28 -38.55 4.03
C VAL A 4 -18.79 -39.91 3.54
N VAL A 5 -17.63 -39.98 2.88
CA VAL A 5 -16.98 -41.25 2.51
C VAL A 5 -16.56 -42.04 3.75
N TYR A 6 -16.08 -41.39 4.82
CA TYR A 6 -15.77 -42.04 6.10
C TYR A 6 -17.03 -42.65 6.74
N ILE A 7 -18.09 -41.86 6.86
CA ILE A 7 -19.35 -42.30 7.48
C ILE A 7 -20.06 -43.37 6.63
N VAL A 8 -19.95 -43.31 5.29
CA VAL A 8 -20.68 -44.20 4.36
C VAL A 8 -19.87 -45.44 3.93
N SER A 9 -18.53 -45.37 3.85
CA SER A 9 -17.69 -46.46 3.31
C SER A 9 -17.07 -47.36 4.40
N CYS A 10 -16.91 -46.88 5.63
CA CYS A 10 -16.30 -47.66 6.72
C CYS A 10 -17.27 -48.63 7.42
N VAL A 11 -18.48 -48.83 6.89
CA VAL A 11 -19.44 -49.85 7.35
C VAL A 11 -18.91 -51.29 7.13
N CYS A 12 -17.83 -51.48 6.38
CA CYS A 12 -17.50 -52.81 5.82
C CYS A 12 -16.08 -53.36 6.00
N TYR A 13 -15.20 -52.96 6.95
CA TYR A 13 -14.27 -53.91 7.65
C TYR A 13 -13.16 -53.32 8.56
N ASP A 14 -12.82 -52.02 8.59
CA ASP A 14 -11.63 -51.59 9.37
C ASP A 14 -11.75 -50.19 10.03
N PHE A 15 -12.84 -50.00 10.78
CA PHE A 15 -13.12 -48.75 11.52
C PHE A 15 -12.06 -48.43 12.58
N ARG A 16 -11.58 -49.46 13.29
CA ARG A 16 -10.66 -49.31 14.43
C ARG A 16 -9.25 -48.90 13.99
N PHE A 17 -8.74 -49.47 12.90
CA PHE A 17 -7.44 -49.07 12.34
C PHE A 17 -7.44 -47.60 11.92
N TRP A 18 -8.49 -47.12 11.24
CA TRP A 18 -8.55 -45.73 10.77
C TRP A 18 -8.69 -44.73 11.91
N ASP A 19 -9.47 -45.05 12.95
CA ASP A 19 -9.60 -44.23 14.14
C ASP A 19 -8.26 -44.12 14.91
N GLU A 20 -7.55 -45.25 15.10
CA GLU A 20 -6.22 -45.27 15.73
C GLU A 20 -5.17 -44.53 14.89
N PHE A 21 -5.21 -44.70 13.57
CA PHE A 21 -4.34 -43.99 12.63
C PHE A 21 -4.57 -42.48 12.69
N SER A 22 -5.82 -42.03 12.63
CA SER A 22 -6.19 -40.61 12.66
C SER A 22 -5.82 -39.97 14.01
N ALA A 23 -6.09 -40.67 15.12
CA ALA A 23 -5.71 -40.21 16.46
C ALA A 23 -4.18 -40.08 16.62
N LEU A 24 -3.39 -40.97 16.02
CA LEU A 24 -1.93 -40.87 16.04
C LEU A 24 -1.45 -39.61 15.29
N PHE A 25 -2.05 -39.27 14.15
CA PHE A 25 -1.71 -38.05 13.45
C PHE A 25 -2.07 -36.80 14.26
N ASP A 26 -3.23 -36.78 14.92
CA ASP A 26 -3.69 -35.63 15.71
C ASP A 26 -2.73 -35.33 16.88
N GLN A 27 -2.27 -36.37 17.58
CA GLN A 27 -1.25 -36.25 18.65
C GLN A 27 0.10 -35.70 18.18
N LYS A 28 0.39 -35.75 16.88
CA LYS A 28 1.66 -35.28 16.30
C LYS A 28 1.53 -33.95 15.56
N LEU A 29 0.32 -33.40 15.41
CA LEU A 29 0.10 -32.10 14.75
C LEU A 29 0.72 -30.92 15.54
N ASP A 30 0.87 -31.05 16.85
CA ASP A 30 1.48 -30.01 17.70
C ASP A 30 2.97 -29.77 17.39
N TYR A 31 3.63 -30.65 16.64
CA TYR A 31 5.00 -30.45 16.18
C TYR A 31 5.15 -29.33 15.16
N ILE A 32 4.05 -28.84 14.57
CA ILE A 32 4.06 -27.76 13.59
C ILE A 32 3.64 -26.45 14.28
N PRO A 33 4.57 -25.55 14.61
CA PRO A 33 4.26 -24.31 15.34
C PRO A 33 3.70 -23.23 14.39
N LEU A 34 2.52 -23.46 13.82
CA LEU A 34 1.91 -22.58 12.81
C LEU A 34 1.78 -21.13 13.28
N THR A 35 1.28 -20.90 14.50
CA THR A 35 1.05 -19.55 15.02
C THR A 35 2.32 -18.73 15.07
N PHE A 36 3.42 -19.34 15.50
CA PHE A 36 4.72 -18.68 15.59
C PHE A 36 5.22 -18.32 14.19
N MET A 37 5.31 -19.31 13.29
CA MET A 37 5.83 -19.07 11.94
C MET A 37 5.00 -18.04 11.17
N LEU A 38 3.67 -18.14 11.26
CA LEU A 38 2.76 -17.23 10.58
C LEU A 38 2.80 -15.83 11.19
N GLY A 39 2.90 -15.72 12.52
CA GLY A 39 3.06 -14.45 13.22
C GLY A 39 4.29 -13.68 12.74
N PHE A 40 5.47 -14.30 12.75
CA PHE A 40 6.70 -13.66 12.25
C PHE A 40 6.60 -13.28 10.77
N PHE A 41 6.03 -14.17 9.96
CA PHE A 41 5.87 -13.93 8.54
C PHE A 41 4.99 -12.71 8.28
N VAL A 42 3.80 -12.66 8.87
CA VAL A 42 2.85 -11.55 8.70
C VAL A 42 3.45 -10.24 9.22
N THR A 43 4.13 -10.25 10.36
CA THR A 43 4.80 -9.04 10.89
C THR A 43 5.83 -8.48 9.91
N ILE A 44 6.61 -9.34 9.24
CA ILE A 44 7.59 -8.89 8.23
C ILE A 44 6.89 -8.33 7.00
N ILE A 45 5.79 -8.94 6.52
CA ILE A 45 5.01 -8.43 5.40
C ILE A 45 4.42 -7.06 5.74
N VAL A 46 3.69 -6.94 6.85
CA VAL A 46 3.02 -5.71 7.28
C VAL A 46 4.04 -4.60 7.54
N GLY A 47 5.21 -4.93 8.09
CA GLY A 47 6.30 -3.97 8.26
C GLY A 47 6.78 -3.39 6.93
N ARG A 48 7.04 -4.25 5.94
CA ARG A 48 7.42 -3.80 4.58
C ARG A 48 6.31 -3.02 3.90
N TRP A 49 5.06 -3.47 4.00
CA TRP A 49 3.89 -2.79 3.45
C TRP A 49 3.77 -1.36 3.97
N ASN A 50 3.93 -1.16 5.29
CA ASN A 50 3.89 0.17 5.90
C ASN A 50 5.03 1.07 5.41
N GLU A 51 6.25 0.53 5.28
CA GLU A 51 7.38 1.29 4.75
C GLU A 51 7.16 1.70 3.29
N ILE A 52 6.58 0.83 2.45
CA ILE A 52 6.23 1.19 1.07
C ILE A 52 5.17 2.29 1.06
N PHE A 53 4.12 2.16 1.86
CA PHE A 53 3.05 3.16 1.97
C PHE A 53 3.58 4.55 2.40
N ASN A 54 4.41 4.58 3.44
CA ASN A 54 4.98 5.82 3.96
C ASN A 54 5.92 6.52 2.96
N ASN A 55 6.49 5.78 2.00
CA ASN A 55 7.44 6.28 1.01
C ASN A 55 6.82 6.47 -0.40
N ILE A 56 5.49 6.36 -0.54
CA ILE A 56 4.80 6.41 -1.84
C ILE A 56 4.92 7.78 -2.55
N GLY A 57 5.25 8.84 -1.82
CA GLY A 57 5.62 10.14 -2.35
C GLY A 57 4.45 11.10 -2.57
N TRP A 58 3.93 11.69 -1.49
CA TRP A 58 2.96 12.79 -1.57
C TRP A 58 3.66 14.11 -1.90
N ILE A 59 3.09 14.89 -2.83
CA ILE A 59 3.74 16.12 -3.34
C ILE A 59 3.44 17.37 -2.50
N ASP A 60 2.44 17.33 -1.63
CA ASP A 60 1.82 18.47 -0.95
C ASP A 60 2.85 19.35 -0.23
N ASN A 61 3.68 18.73 0.59
CA ASN A 61 4.72 19.43 1.35
C ASN A 61 5.69 20.15 0.41
N SER A 62 6.07 19.50 -0.69
CA SER A 62 6.99 20.06 -1.69
C SER A 62 6.36 21.21 -2.47
N ALA A 63 5.07 21.09 -2.80
CA ALA A 63 4.29 22.12 -3.46
C ALA A 63 4.09 23.35 -2.57
N LEU A 64 3.66 23.15 -1.32
CA LEU A 64 3.48 24.23 -0.34
C LEU A 64 4.80 24.96 -0.06
N LEU A 65 5.90 24.21 0.11
CA LEU A 65 7.22 24.79 0.31
C LEU A 65 7.68 25.60 -0.91
N THR A 66 7.49 25.05 -2.12
CA THR A 66 7.85 25.73 -3.38
C THR A 66 7.04 27.02 -3.58
N ALA A 67 5.73 26.99 -3.31
CA ALA A 67 4.86 28.17 -3.38
C ALA A 67 5.24 29.24 -2.33
N THR A 68 5.68 28.82 -1.15
CA THR A 68 6.07 29.74 -0.08
C THR A 68 7.40 30.41 -0.37
N TYR A 69 8.41 29.64 -0.78
CA TYR A 69 9.78 30.13 -0.86
C TYR A 69 10.11 30.80 -2.20
N LEU A 70 9.59 30.28 -3.31
CA LEU A 70 9.90 30.82 -4.63
C LEU A 70 8.92 31.94 -5.00
N ARG A 71 9.34 33.19 -4.75
CA ARG A 71 8.51 34.37 -4.95
C ARG A 71 8.62 34.93 -6.37
N GLY A 72 7.53 35.53 -6.83
CA GLY A 72 7.43 36.26 -8.10
C GLY A 72 6.13 35.95 -8.86
N ASN A 73 5.53 37.00 -9.42
CA ASN A 73 4.31 36.90 -10.26
C ASN A 73 4.64 36.95 -11.77
N ASP A 74 5.93 37.07 -12.12
CA ASP A 74 6.39 37.02 -13.50
C ASP A 74 6.30 35.60 -14.06
N GLU A 75 6.07 35.52 -15.37
CA GLU A 75 5.92 34.26 -16.10
C GLU A 75 7.10 33.30 -15.86
N LYS A 76 8.33 33.83 -15.74
CA LYS A 76 9.51 33.03 -15.45
C LYS A 76 9.44 32.37 -14.08
N SER A 77 9.07 33.10 -13.03
CA SER A 77 8.91 32.51 -11.69
C SER A 77 7.80 31.47 -11.64
N ARG A 78 6.69 31.75 -12.32
CA ARG A 78 5.57 30.79 -12.48
C ARG A 78 6.03 29.51 -13.17
N MET A 79 6.76 29.61 -14.27
CA MET A 79 7.34 28.46 -14.97
C MET A 79 8.29 27.65 -14.09
N ILE A 80 9.16 28.30 -13.31
CA ILE A 80 10.08 27.59 -12.41
C ILE A 80 9.30 26.80 -11.35
N ARG A 81 8.31 27.42 -10.69
CA ARG A 81 7.48 26.73 -9.69
C ARG A 81 6.78 25.50 -10.28
N ARG A 82 6.10 25.67 -11.42
CA ARG A 82 5.40 24.57 -12.11
C ARG A 82 6.36 23.46 -12.52
N ASN A 83 7.54 23.80 -13.04
CA ASN A 83 8.53 22.80 -13.48
C ASN A 83 9.19 22.05 -12.32
N ILE A 84 9.45 22.68 -11.17
CA ILE A 84 9.96 21.97 -9.97
C ILE A 84 9.01 20.83 -9.60
N ILE A 85 7.71 21.14 -9.48
CA ILE A 85 6.70 20.13 -9.13
C ILE A 85 6.54 19.09 -10.22
N ARG A 86 6.44 19.50 -11.49
CA ARG A 86 6.32 18.57 -12.61
C ARG A 86 7.51 17.63 -12.72
N TYR A 87 8.73 18.08 -12.44
CA TYR A 87 9.92 17.23 -12.43
C TYR A 87 9.95 16.24 -11.26
N MET A 88 9.46 16.62 -10.09
CA MET A 88 9.28 15.68 -8.97
C MET A 88 8.26 14.60 -9.30
N VAL A 89 7.10 14.99 -9.85
CA VAL A 89 6.07 14.04 -10.29
C VAL A 89 6.57 13.20 -11.46
N LEU A 90 7.35 13.76 -12.38
CA LEU A 90 7.99 13.00 -13.45
C LEU A 90 8.93 11.92 -12.89
N ALA A 91 9.75 12.24 -11.87
CA ALA A 91 10.58 11.22 -11.20
C ALA A 91 9.71 10.11 -10.58
N GLN A 92 8.57 10.46 -9.98
CA GLN A 92 7.60 9.50 -9.45
C GLN A 92 7.00 8.61 -10.54
N VAL A 93 6.55 9.17 -11.66
CA VAL A 93 6.02 8.41 -12.81
C VAL A 93 7.06 7.45 -13.37
N LEU A 94 8.30 7.92 -13.56
CA LEU A 94 9.37 7.08 -14.06
C LEU A 94 9.70 5.94 -13.07
N THR A 95 9.60 6.20 -11.77
CA THR A 95 9.82 5.20 -10.72
C THR A 95 8.68 4.17 -10.70
N PHE A 96 7.43 4.63 -10.66
CA PHE A 96 6.25 3.77 -10.65
C PHE A 96 6.13 2.91 -11.91
N ARG A 97 6.56 3.42 -13.08
CA ARG A 97 6.62 2.61 -14.30
C ARG A 97 7.56 1.40 -14.16
N ASP A 98 8.60 1.50 -13.33
CA ASP A 98 9.55 0.42 -13.13
C ASP A 98 9.08 -0.57 -12.05
N VAL A 99 8.36 -0.10 -11.00
CA VAL A 99 7.95 -0.93 -9.84
C VAL A 99 6.47 -1.34 -9.81
N SER A 100 5.60 -0.72 -10.62
CA SER A 100 4.15 -1.02 -10.67
C SER A 100 3.71 -1.36 -12.09
N MET A 101 3.10 -2.54 -12.24
CA MET A 101 2.63 -3.02 -13.55
C MET A 101 1.44 -2.20 -14.07
N GLN A 102 0.56 -1.71 -13.18
CA GLN A 102 -0.55 -0.84 -13.54
C GLN A 102 -0.08 0.45 -14.20
N VAL A 103 0.93 1.10 -13.63
CA VAL A 103 1.52 2.34 -14.17
C VAL A 103 2.32 2.04 -15.43
N ARG A 104 3.01 0.90 -15.50
CA ARG A 104 3.72 0.46 -16.71
C ARG A 104 2.79 0.24 -17.89
N ARG A 105 1.59 -0.31 -17.67
CA ARG A 105 0.57 -0.47 -18.73
C ARG A 105 0.04 0.87 -19.22
N ARG A 106 -0.13 1.83 -18.31
CA ARG A 106 -0.56 3.20 -18.65
C ARG A 106 0.51 3.97 -19.41
N PHE A 107 1.78 3.83 -19.01
CA PHE A 107 2.91 4.55 -19.58
C PHE A 107 4.02 3.61 -20.09
N PRO A 108 3.77 2.80 -21.15
CA PRO A 108 4.74 1.81 -21.63
C PRO A 108 6.01 2.42 -22.21
N THR A 109 5.95 3.64 -22.75
CA THR A 109 7.07 4.33 -23.40
C THR A 109 7.23 5.75 -22.90
N LEU A 110 8.41 6.35 -23.11
CA LEU A 110 8.60 7.78 -22.80
C LEU A 110 7.66 8.68 -23.61
N ASP A 111 7.26 8.28 -24.81
CA ASP A 111 6.29 9.05 -25.62
C ASP A 111 4.91 9.09 -24.96
N THR A 112 4.48 8.01 -24.30
CA THR A 112 3.24 8.03 -23.52
C THR A 112 3.34 8.91 -22.27
N VAL A 113 4.53 9.03 -21.67
CA VAL A 113 4.79 9.97 -20.57
C VAL A 113 4.74 11.42 -21.07
N VAL A 114 5.23 11.67 -22.28
CA VAL A 114 5.13 12.99 -22.95
C VAL A 114 3.68 13.31 -23.29
N ALA A 115 2.95 12.37 -23.89
CA ALA A 115 1.53 12.53 -24.20
C ALA A 115 0.67 12.75 -22.94
N GLY A 116 1.06 12.15 -21.81
CA GLY A 116 0.45 12.39 -20.50
C GLY A 116 0.77 13.75 -19.88
N GLY A 117 1.63 14.57 -20.50
CA GLY A 117 1.96 15.92 -20.03
C GLY A 117 2.97 15.99 -18.88
N PHE A 118 3.56 14.87 -18.47
CA PHE A 118 4.56 14.83 -17.40
C PHE A 118 5.93 15.34 -17.86
N MET A 119 6.25 15.15 -19.15
CA MET A 119 7.51 15.53 -19.78
C MET A 119 7.23 16.23 -21.11
N THR A 120 8.03 17.22 -21.49
CA THR A 120 7.96 17.81 -22.83
C THR A 120 8.82 17.03 -23.84
N GLU A 121 8.58 17.20 -25.14
CA GLU A 121 9.41 16.55 -26.18
C GLU A 121 10.89 16.94 -26.05
N ALA A 122 11.17 18.22 -25.79
CA ALA A 122 12.53 18.71 -25.58
C ALA A 122 13.21 18.07 -24.35
N GLU A 123 12.46 17.86 -23.27
CA GLU A 123 12.96 17.16 -22.08
C GLU A 123 13.20 15.67 -22.34
N ARG A 124 12.35 15.02 -23.14
CA ARG A 124 12.56 13.63 -23.58
C ARG A 124 13.85 13.52 -24.38
N ASP A 125 14.06 14.41 -25.33
CA ASP A 125 15.26 14.40 -26.17
C ASP A 125 16.51 14.68 -25.32
N LYS A 126 16.41 15.60 -24.36
CA LYS A 126 17.47 15.84 -23.36
C LYS A 126 17.72 14.61 -22.49
N TYR A 127 16.68 13.93 -22.03
CA TYR A 127 16.77 12.70 -21.24
C TYR A 127 17.47 11.58 -22.00
N LEU A 128 17.15 11.42 -23.29
CA LEU A 128 17.74 10.42 -24.18
C LEU A 128 19.16 10.75 -24.62
N SER A 129 19.55 12.03 -24.62
CA SER A 129 20.92 12.46 -24.99
C SER A 129 22.01 11.90 -24.08
N TYR A 130 21.67 11.52 -22.84
CA TYR A 130 22.60 10.92 -21.91
C TYR A 130 22.75 9.41 -22.16
N ASN A 131 23.92 8.99 -22.66
CA ASN A 131 24.23 7.58 -22.86
C ASN A 131 24.63 6.91 -21.54
N LEU A 132 23.65 6.36 -20.82
CA LEU A 132 23.83 5.61 -19.58
C LEU A 132 23.14 4.26 -19.71
N LYS A 133 23.82 3.21 -19.22
CA LYS A 133 23.26 1.85 -19.16
C LYS A 133 22.15 1.71 -18.12
N TYR A 134 22.17 2.52 -17.08
CA TYR A 134 21.24 2.47 -15.95
C TYR A 134 20.06 3.42 -16.14
N THR A 135 18.94 3.15 -15.46
CA THR A 135 17.76 4.02 -15.49
C THR A 135 18.10 5.41 -14.98
N ARG A 136 17.66 6.44 -15.70
CA ARG A 136 18.03 7.83 -15.46
C ARG A 136 17.03 8.55 -14.53
N LEU A 137 16.54 7.85 -13.50
CA LEU A 137 15.56 8.36 -12.53
C LEU A 137 16.07 9.62 -11.78
N PHE A 138 17.39 9.81 -11.71
CA PHE A 138 18.00 10.97 -11.10
C PHE A 138 17.89 12.26 -11.93
N LEU A 139 17.63 12.17 -13.25
CA LEU A 139 17.68 13.34 -14.13
C LEU A 139 16.62 14.40 -13.78
N PRO A 140 15.32 14.07 -13.61
CA PRO A 140 14.33 15.08 -13.23
C PRO A 140 14.66 15.74 -11.88
N ILE A 141 15.20 14.97 -10.93
CA ILE A 141 15.63 15.49 -9.62
C ILE A 141 16.82 16.44 -9.78
N GLN A 142 17.78 16.12 -10.64
CA GLN A 142 18.88 17.02 -10.97
C GLN A 142 18.38 18.32 -11.61
N TRP A 143 17.38 18.24 -12.49
CA TRP A 143 16.76 19.43 -13.07
C TRP A 143 16.05 20.28 -12.02
N CYS A 144 15.38 19.67 -11.01
CA CYS A 144 14.86 20.41 -9.86
C CYS A 144 15.96 21.18 -9.13
N TYR A 145 17.09 20.53 -8.82
CA TYR A 145 18.20 21.19 -8.12
C TYR A 145 18.79 22.35 -8.93
N THR A 146 18.95 22.18 -10.24
CA THR A 146 19.40 23.26 -11.12
C THR A 146 18.41 24.42 -11.14
N LEU A 147 17.10 24.17 -11.24
CA LEU A 147 16.08 25.23 -11.19
C LEU A 147 16.06 25.98 -9.86
N ILE A 148 16.21 25.27 -8.74
CA ILE A 148 16.27 25.88 -7.41
C ILE A 148 17.52 26.77 -7.28
N TYR A 149 18.67 26.30 -7.78
CA TYR A 149 19.90 27.08 -7.79
C TYR A 149 19.79 28.33 -8.68
N GLU A 150 19.24 28.20 -9.90
CA GLU A 150 19.00 29.33 -10.79
C GLU A 150 18.03 30.35 -10.18
N ALA A 151 16.98 29.89 -9.50
CA ALA A 151 16.05 30.77 -8.78
C ALA A 151 16.77 31.54 -7.67
N ARG A 152 17.73 30.92 -6.97
CA ARG A 152 18.53 31.59 -5.95
C ARG A 152 19.45 32.66 -6.54
N VAL A 153 20.16 32.34 -7.62
CA VAL A 153 21.05 33.26 -8.33
C VAL A 153 20.27 34.43 -8.92
N ALA A 154 19.06 34.17 -9.44
CA ALA A 154 18.15 35.20 -9.95
C ALA A 154 17.43 36.02 -8.87
N GLY A 155 17.72 35.79 -7.57
CA GLY A 155 17.13 36.53 -6.46
C GLY A 155 15.64 36.23 -6.21
N LYS A 156 15.11 35.12 -6.74
CA LYS A 156 13.73 34.67 -6.50
C LYS A 156 13.57 33.97 -5.15
N LEU A 157 14.68 33.48 -4.59
CA LEU A 157 14.79 32.96 -3.22
C LEU A 157 15.54 33.98 -2.37
N SER A 158 14.93 34.39 -1.25
CA SER A 158 15.45 35.49 -0.42
C SER A 158 16.72 35.13 0.35
N ALA A 159 16.94 33.86 0.68
CA ALA A 159 18.06 33.42 1.52
C ALA A 159 18.55 32.02 1.15
N ASP A 160 19.83 31.74 1.44
CA ASP A 160 20.46 30.43 1.20
C ASP A 160 19.82 29.31 2.04
N ILE A 161 19.33 29.65 3.23
CA ILE A 161 18.62 28.69 4.09
C ILE A 161 17.33 28.17 3.43
N MET A 162 16.62 29.03 2.68
CA MET A 162 15.41 28.63 1.95
C MET A 162 15.76 27.68 0.79
N MET A 163 16.87 27.95 0.10
CA MET A 163 17.39 27.07 -0.95
C MET A 163 17.74 25.69 -0.38
N ASN A 164 18.48 25.65 0.74
CA ASN A 164 18.87 24.40 1.39
C ASN A 164 17.65 23.56 1.81
N GLU A 165 16.61 24.21 2.35
CA GLU A 165 15.39 23.51 2.75
C GLU A 165 14.61 22.96 1.54
N MET A 166 14.53 23.70 0.43
CA MET A 166 13.95 23.16 -0.82
C MET A 166 14.74 21.96 -1.35
N ILE A 167 16.06 22.05 -1.38
CA ILE A 167 16.93 20.94 -1.82
C ILE A 167 16.73 19.72 -0.92
N LYS A 168 16.66 19.92 0.39
CA LYS A 168 16.41 18.86 1.37
C LYS A 168 15.04 18.20 1.14
N ASN A 169 13.99 18.99 0.96
CA ASN A 169 12.66 18.46 0.68
C ASN A 169 12.61 17.62 -0.62
N VAL A 170 13.22 18.10 -1.70
CA VAL A 170 13.36 17.34 -2.95
C VAL A 170 14.19 16.06 -2.74
N SER A 171 15.25 16.13 -1.94
CA SER A 171 16.09 14.98 -1.58
C SER A 171 15.33 13.93 -0.77
N ASP A 172 14.51 14.36 0.20
CA ASP A 172 13.69 13.48 1.02
C ASP A 172 12.62 12.77 0.17
N PHE A 173 11.98 13.49 -0.77
CA PHE A 173 11.07 12.91 -1.75
C PHE A 173 11.77 11.86 -2.63
N ARG A 174 12.93 12.19 -3.19
CA ARG A 174 13.76 11.25 -3.96
C ARG A 174 14.14 10.02 -3.11
N ARG A 175 14.49 10.20 -1.83
CA ARG A 175 14.82 9.10 -0.92
C ARG A 175 13.63 8.15 -0.76
N GLY A 176 12.41 8.68 -0.62
CA GLY A 176 11.20 7.88 -0.58
C GLY A 176 11.04 7.02 -1.85
N LEU A 177 11.12 7.63 -3.03
CA LEU A 177 11.07 6.90 -4.31
C LEU A 177 12.17 5.84 -4.43
N ALA A 178 13.38 6.14 -3.96
CA ALA A 178 14.48 5.18 -3.97
C ALA A 178 14.22 3.98 -3.03
N GLN A 179 13.52 4.17 -1.91
CA GLN A 179 13.12 3.06 -1.05
C GLN A 179 12.15 2.11 -1.78
N LEU A 180 11.23 2.65 -2.59
CA LEU A 180 10.35 1.82 -3.42
C LEU A 180 11.14 0.95 -4.39
N CYS A 181 12.13 1.53 -5.09
CA CYS A 181 13.05 0.77 -5.95
C CYS A 181 13.81 -0.30 -5.17
N ASN A 182 14.23 -0.02 -3.93
CA ASN A 182 14.94 -1.01 -3.10
C ASN A 182 14.05 -2.19 -2.69
N PHE A 183 12.78 -1.93 -2.38
CA PHE A 183 11.83 -2.99 -2.04
C PHE A 183 11.47 -3.88 -3.22
N ASP A 184 11.41 -3.30 -4.43
CA ASP A 184 11.25 -4.05 -5.69
C ASP A 184 12.52 -4.84 -6.04
N TRP A 185 13.69 -4.22 -5.92
CA TRP A 185 14.97 -4.87 -6.23
C TRP A 185 15.30 -6.03 -5.28
N VAL A 186 14.97 -5.88 -3.99
CA VAL A 186 15.20 -6.88 -2.96
C VAL A 186 13.85 -7.30 -2.34
N PRO A 187 13.13 -8.21 -3.00
CA PRO A 187 11.93 -8.81 -2.43
C PRO A 187 12.31 -9.74 -1.27
N ILE A 188 11.31 -10.20 -0.53
CA ILE A 188 11.50 -11.20 0.52
C ILE A 188 12.06 -12.48 -0.12
N PRO A 189 13.07 -13.12 0.49
CA PRO A 189 13.64 -14.35 -0.05
C PRO A 189 12.55 -15.38 -0.33
N LEU A 190 12.47 -15.86 -1.58
CA LEU A 190 11.38 -16.70 -2.06
C LEU A 190 11.15 -17.95 -1.20
N VAL A 191 12.21 -18.51 -0.64
CA VAL A 191 12.15 -19.67 0.27
C VAL A 191 11.26 -19.41 1.49
N TYR A 192 11.19 -18.17 1.97
CA TYR A 192 10.50 -17.87 3.22
C TYR A 192 8.96 -17.93 3.08
N PRO A 193 8.33 -17.23 2.12
CA PRO A 193 6.92 -17.47 1.80
C PRO A 193 6.65 -18.94 1.48
N GLN A 194 7.52 -19.61 0.70
CA GLN A 194 7.34 -21.01 0.32
C GLN A 194 7.24 -21.95 1.52
N VAL A 195 8.13 -21.80 2.52
CA VAL A 195 8.13 -22.62 3.73
C VAL A 195 6.84 -22.40 4.53
N VAL A 196 6.43 -21.15 4.73
CA VAL A 196 5.20 -20.83 5.48
C VAL A 196 3.97 -21.35 4.76
N PHE A 197 3.88 -21.12 3.45
CA PHE A 197 2.80 -21.55 2.58
C PHE A 197 2.66 -23.07 2.50
N LEU A 198 3.79 -23.78 2.42
CA LEU A 198 3.81 -25.24 2.44
C LEU A 198 3.41 -25.76 3.81
N ALA A 199 3.91 -25.17 4.89
CA ALA A 199 3.60 -25.62 6.24
C ALA A 199 2.11 -25.47 6.58
N VAL A 200 1.49 -24.33 6.28
CA VAL A 200 0.06 -24.11 6.50
C VAL A 200 -0.78 -25.09 5.68
N ARG A 201 -0.46 -25.27 4.40
CA ARG A 201 -1.19 -26.22 3.52
C ARG A 201 -1.01 -27.67 3.97
N SER A 202 0.21 -28.06 4.35
CA SER A 202 0.51 -29.42 4.82
C SER A 202 -0.17 -29.70 6.16
N TYR A 203 -0.18 -28.74 7.08
CA TYR A 203 -0.90 -28.86 8.35
C TYR A 203 -2.38 -29.14 8.11
N PHE A 204 -3.06 -28.33 7.30
CA PHE A 204 -4.48 -28.53 7.03
C PHE A 204 -4.77 -29.77 6.19
N PHE A 205 -3.85 -30.18 5.31
CA PHE A 205 -3.94 -31.47 4.63
C PHE A 205 -3.91 -32.63 5.62
N LEU A 206 -3.03 -32.58 6.62
CA LEU A 206 -2.97 -33.58 7.69
C LEU A 206 -4.20 -33.52 8.61
N CYS A 207 -4.74 -32.32 8.90
CA CYS A 207 -5.98 -32.17 9.66
C CYS A 207 -7.19 -32.86 8.99
N LEU A 208 -7.23 -32.95 7.65
CA LEU A 208 -8.29 -33.66 6.94
C LEU A 208 -8.32 -35.16 7.25
N ILE A 209 -7.20 -35.72 7.69
CA ILE A 209 -7.04 -37.12 8.09
C ILE A 209 -7.17 -37.22 9.62
N ALA A 210 -6.33 -36.47 10.32
CA ALA A 210 -6.19 -36.53 11.78
C ALA A 210 -7.51 -36.28 12.53
N ARG A 211 -8.30 -35.31 12.07
CA ARG A 211 -9.51 -34.85 12.78
C ARG A 211 -10.78 -35.57 12.35
N GLN A 212 -10.63 -36.75 11.75
CA GLN A 212 -11.74 -37.66 11.46
C GLN A 212 -12.02 -38.65 12.60
N SER A 213 -11.08 -38.84 13.53
CA SER A 213 -11.26 -39.77 14.64
C SER A 213 -12.38 -39.32 15.56
N VAL A 214 -13.25 -40.26 15.94
CA VAL A 214 -14.31 -40.03 16.94
C VAL A 214 -13.82 -40.35 18.37
N LEU A 215 -12.61 -40.92 18.49
CA LEU A 215 -11.97 -41.24 19.76
C LEU A 215 -11.59 -39.97 20.52
N ILE A 216 -11.93 -39.94 21.81
CA ILE A 216 -11.48 -38.92 22.77
C ILE A 216 -10.45 -39.62 23.67
N ASP A 217 -9.19 -39.18 23.65
CA ASP A 217 -8.09 -39.79 24.42
C ASP A 217 -7.91 -41.31 24.19
N GLY A 218 -8.23 -41.79 23.00
CA GLY A 218 -8.14 -43.21 22.64
C GLY A 218 -9.33 -44.07 23.12
N GLU A 219 -10.33 -43.46 23.76
CA GLU A 219 -11.58 -44.13 24.14
C GLU A 219 -12.76 -43.65 23.28
N PRO A 220 -13.73 -44.54 22.98
CA PRO A 220 -14.97 -44.12 22.35
C PRO A 220 -15.76 -43.18 23.27
N PRO A 221 -16.49 -42.18 22.73
CA PRO A 221 -17.24 -41.22 23.54
C PRO A 221 -18.26 -41.95 24.42
N LYS A 222 -18.29 -41.58 25.71
CA LYS A 222 -19.19 -42.18 26.72
C LYS A 222 -20.66 -41.86 26.49
N ASP A 223 -20.93 -40.75 25.78
CA ASP A 223 -22.27 -40.29 25.43
C ASP A 223 -22.51 -40.43 23.91
N SER A 224 -23.65 -41.00 23.51
CA SER A 224 -24.02 -41.22 22.11
C SER A 224 -24.66 -39.99 21.46
N ASN A 225 -24.08 -38.80 21.66
CA ASN A 225 -24.61 -37.58 21.04
C ASN A 225 -24.15 -37.51 19.56
N PRO A 226 -25.06 -37.42 18.58
CA PRO A 226 -24.69 -37.30 17.16
C PRO A 226 -23.88 -36.03 16.84
N MET A 227 -23.78 -35.07 17.77
CA MET A 227 -22.94 -33.88 17.63
C MET A 227 -21.45 -34.12 17.83
N PHE A 228 -21.03 -35.21 18.49
CA PHE A 228 -19.62 -35.51 18.76
C PHE A 228 -18.71 -35.51 17.51
N PRO A 229 -19.09 -36.12 16.37
CA PRO A 229 -18.28 -36.05 15.15
C PRO A 229 -18.41 -34.72 14.38
N LEU A 230 -19.45 -33.91 14.64
CA LEU A 230 -19.70 -32.66 13.92
C LEU A 230 -18.92 -31.48 14.52
N ILE A 231 -18.75 -31.43 15.84
CA ILE A 231 -18.07 -30.34 16.54
C ILE A 231 -16.59 -30.20 16.11
N PRO A 232 -15.77 -31.27 16.04
CA PRO A 232 -14.39 -31.18 15.56
C PRO A 232 -14.28 -30.67 14.13
N LEU A 233 -15.23 -31.05 13.25
CA LEU A 233 -15.28 -30.57 11.87
C LEU A 233 -15.56 -29.06 11.82
N ILE A 234 -16.52 -28.57 12.60
CA ILE A 234 -16.84 -27.13 12.69
C ILE A 234 -15.64 -26.35 13.25
N MET A 235 -15.04 -26.82 14.35
CA MET A 235 -13.89 -26.17 14.97
C MET A 235 -12.66 -26.17 14.05
N THR A 236 -12.44 -27.24 13.29
CA THR A 236 -11.38 -27.32 12.28
C THR A 236 -11.66 -26.38 11.11
N GLY A 237 -12.91 -26.26 10.68
CA GLY A 237 -13.32 -25.28 9.67
C GLY A 237 -13.05 -23.85 10.13
N LEU A 238 -13.37 -23.51 11.37
CA LEU A 238 -13.05 -22.20 11.95
C LEU A 238 -11.53 -21.97 12.01
N GLN A 239 -10.76 -22.95 12.49
CA GLN A 239 -9.29 -22.84 12.51
C GLN A 239 -8.71 -22.69 11.10
N PHE A 240 -9.25 -23.39 10.11
CA PHE A 240 -8.86 -23.22 8.70
C PHE A 240 -9.09 -21.79 8.24
N VAL A 241 -10.28 -21.22 8.48
CA VAL A 241 -10.58 -19.83 8.11
C VAL A 241 -9.59 -18.87 8.77
N PHE A 242 -9.29 -19.03 10.06
CA PHE A 242 -8.35 -18.13 10.75
C PHE A 242 -6.92 -18.25 10.23
N TYR A 243 -6.35 -19.45 10.14
CA TYR A 243 -4.94 -19.60 9.73
C TYR A 243 -4.72 -19.40 8.23
N VAL A 244 -5.60 -19.92 7.37
CA VAL A 244 -5.51 -19.72 5.92
C VAL A 244 -5.88 -18.29 5.57
N GLY A 245 -6.89 -17.71 6.23
CA GLY A 245 -7.23 -16.29 6.08
C GLY A 245 -6.06 -15.38 6.49
N TRP A 246 -5.41 -15.66 7.63
CA TRP A 246 -4.26 -14.89 8.10
C TRP A 246 -3.04 -15.03 7.15
N MET A 247 -2.80 -16.23 6.61
CA MET A 247 -1.82 -16.43 5.53
C MET A 247 -2.19 -15.67 4.26
N LYS A 248 -3.48 -15.62 3.90
CA LYS A 248 -3.97 -14.89 2.72
C LYS A 248 -3.82 -13.38 2.85
N VAL A 249 -4.00 -12.82 4.05
CA VAL A 249 -3.68 -11.41 4.34
C VAL A 249 -2.20 -11.11 4.07
N ALA A 250 -1.29 -11.99 4.52
CA ALA A 250 0.13 -11.83 4.21
C ALA A 250 0.46 -12.04 2.73
N GLU A 251 -0.31 -12.87 2.02
CA GLU A 251 -0.16 -13.09 0.58
C GLU A 251 -0.55 -11.85 -0.22
N SER A 252 -1.71 -11.24 0.07
CA SER A 252 -2.17 -10.03 -0.63
C SER A 252 -1.27 -8.82 -0.35
N LEU A 253 -0.80 -8.65 0.88
CA LEU A 253 0.06 -7.52 1.24
C LEU A 253 1.53 -7.67 0.80
N MET A 254 1.91 -8.79 0.19
CA MET A 254 3.31 -9.09 -0.15
C MET A 254 3.86 -8.19 -1.26
N ASN A 255 3.01 -7.81 -2.21
CA ASN A 255 3.36 -6.93 -3.33
C ASN A 255 2.32 -5.83 -3.52
N PRO A 256 2.29 -4.79 -2.64
CA PRO A 256 1.27 -3.76 -2.67
C PRO A 256 1.33 -2.80 -3.89
N LEU A 257 2.28 -3.01 -4.81
CA LEU A 257 2.42 -2.25 -6.05
C LEU A 257 1.97 -3.07 -7.28
N GLY A 258 1.31 -4.22 -7.03
CA GLY A 258 0.81 -5.16 -8.02
C GLY A 258 -0.45 -4.70 -8.74
N GLU A 259 -1.34 -5.64 -9.02
CA GLU A 259 -2.61 -5.42 -9.74
C GLU A 259 -3.81 -6.00 -8.97
N ASP A 260 -3.64 -6.38 -7.71
CA ASP A 260 -4.72 -6.91 -6.87
C ASP A 260 -5.64 -5.76 -6.41
N ASP A 261 -6.89 -6.10 -6.07
CA ASP A 261 -7.93 -5.11 -5.69
C ASP A 261 -7.53 -4.25 -4.46
N ASP A 262 -6.69 -4.79 -3.57
CA ASP A 262 -6.22 -4.13 -2.35
C ASP A 262 -4.85 -3.43 -2.52
N ASP A 263 -4.26 -3.46 -3.72
CA ASP A 263 -2.97 -2.82 -4.00
C ASP A 263 -3.10 -1.29 -4.09
N PHE A 264 -1.98 -0.60 -4.00
CA PHE A 264 -1.97 0.85 -4.05
C PHE A 264 -2.38 1.38 -5.43
N GLU A 265 -3.31 2.33 -5.42
CA GLU A 265 -3.79 3.08 -6.58
C GLU A 265 -2.74 4.10 -7.08
N CYS A 266 -1.62 3.61 -7.62
CA CYS A 266 -0.50 4.44 -8.07
C CYS A 266 -0.89 5.40 -9.22
N ASN A 267 -1.82 4.97 -10.09
CA ASN A 267 -2.32 5.81 -11.18
C ASN A 267 -3.06 7.04 -10.65
N PHE A 268 -3.96 6.84 -9.69
CA PHE A 268 -4.66 7.93 -9.00
C PHE A 268 -3.67 8.87 -8.32
N LEU A 269 -2.70 8.33 -7.59
CA LEU A 269 -1.73 9.14 -6.85
C LEU A 269 -0.93 10.07 -7.76
N VAL A 270 -0.47 9.57 -8.91
CA VAL A 270 0.26 10.38 -9.90
C VAL A 270 -0.59 11.53 -10.43
N ASP A 271 -1.84 11.26 -10.82
CA ASP A 271 -2.74 12.27 -11.38
C ASP A 271 -3.11 13.32 -10.34
N ARG A 272 -3.40 12.86 -9.13
CA ARG A 272 -3.67 13.71 -7.98
C ARG A 272 -2.47 14.59 -7.66
N ASN A 273 -1.26 14.03 -7.61
CA ASN A 273 -0.05 14.79 -7.30
C ASN A 273 0.24 15.84 -8.37
N LEU A 274 0.08 15.52 -9.65
CA LEU A 274 0.25 16.52 -10.70
C LEU A 274 -0.76 17.65 -10.55
N SER A 275 -2.05 17.31 -10.39
CA SER A 275 -3.14 18.29 -10.35
C SER A 275 -3.04 19.20 -9.11
N VAL A 276 -2.99 18.60 -7.92
CA VAL A 276 -2.89 19.34 -6.65
C VAL A 276 -1.60 20.13 -6.56
N GLY A 277 -0.47 19.52 -6.96
CA GLY A 277 0.82 20.18 -6.93
C GLY A 277 0.87 21.42 -7.83
N LEU A 278 0.30 21.35 -9.03
CA LEU A 278 0.23 22.49 -9.95
C LEU A 278 -0.73 23.57 -9.46
N SER A 279 -1.90 23.23 -8.93
CA SER A 279 -2.84 24.22 -8.36
C SER A 279 -2.23 24.97 -7.18
N ILE A 280 -1.53 24.29 -6.27
CA ILE A 280 -0.87 24.92 -5.11
C ILE A 280 0.16 25.97 -5.55
N VAL A 281 1.01 25.65 -6.53
CA VAL A 281 2.12 26.52 -6.92
C VAL A 281 1.78 27.57 -7.97
N ASP A 282 0.55 27.52 -8.51
CA ASP A 282 0.10 28.39 -9.59
C ASP A 282 -1.22 29.09 -9.25
N GLU A 283 -2.35 28.36 -9.26
CA GLU A 283 -3.69 28.93 -9.09
C GLU A 283 -3.87 29.53 -7.69
N CYS A 284 -3.43 28.82 -6.65
CA CYS A 284 -3.53 29.27 -5.26
C CYS A 284 -2.36 30.17 -4.83
N TYR A 285 -1.40 30.42 -5.72
CA TYR A 285 -0.16 31.09 -5.33
C TYR A 285 -0.43 32.57 -4.99
N SER A 286 -0.16 32.93 -3.73
CA SER A 286 -0.38 34.29 -3.19
C SER A 286 -1.82 34.80 -3.33
N ASP A 287 -2.79 33.89 -3.47
CA ASP A 287 -4.22 34.20 -3.49
C ASP A 287 -4.83 33.82 -2.14
N LEU A 288 -4.90 34.80 -1.24
CA LEU A 288 -5.44 34.61 0.12
C LEU A 288 -6.76 35.36 0.28
N PRO A 289 -7.72 34.82 1.05
CA PRO A 289 -8.95 35.53 1.35
C PRO A 289 -8.67 36.78 2.19
N VAL A 290 -9.53 37.80 2.06
CA VAL A 290 -9.43 39.04 2.83
C VAL A 290 -9.37 38.72 4.32
N GLN A 291 -8.34 39.24 4.99
CA GLN A 291 -8.11 38.98 6.40
C GLN A 291 -9.15 39.72 7.25
N GLN A 292 -9.89 38.97 8.06
CA GLN A 292 -10.94 39.47 8.94
C GLN A 292 -10.71 38.97 10.36
N LYS A 293 -11.25 39.70 11.34
CA LYS A 293 -11.28 39.24 12.73
C LYS A 293 -12.16 38.00 12.80
N ASP A 294 -11.63 36.94 13.39
CA ASP A 294 -12.38 35.73 13.64
C ASP A 294 -13.41 35.94 14.77
N VAL A 295 -14.31 34.96 14.92
CA VAL A 295 -15.42 35.00 15.90
C VAL A 295 -14.92 35.04 17.34
N PHE A 296 -13.68 34.62 17.61
CA PHE A 296 -13.09 34.56 18.94
C PHE A 296 -12.25 35.80 19.27
N TRP A 297 -12.11 36.76 18.34
CA TRP A 297 -11.24 37.93 18.48
C TRP A 297 -11.47 38.71 19.78
N SER A 298 -12.72 38.81 20.26
CA SER A 298 -13.06 39.53 21.49
C SER A 298 -13.25 38.65 22.72
N THR A 299 -13.65 37.39 22.54
CA THR A 299 -14.07 36.50 23.64
C THR A 299 -12.98 35.52 24.07
N GLY A 300 -12.08 35.10 23.17
CA GLY A 300 -11.01 34.13 23.46
C GLY A 300 -11.47 32.72 23.82
N GLU A 301 -12.77 32.45 23.80
CA GLU A 301 -13.37 31.17 24.22
C GLU A 301 -14.05 30.46 23.04
N SER A 302 -13.74 29.18 22.86
CA SER A 302 -14.44 28.32 21.91
C SER A 302 -15.79 27.91 22.48
N ILE A 303 -16.87 28.08 21.71
CA ILE A 303 -18.20 27.61 22.11
C ILE A 303 -18.33 26.14 21.73
N TYR A 304 -18.48 25.24 22.71
CA TYR A 304 -18.92 23.87 22.46
C TYR A 304 -20.42 23.89 22.16
N ARG A 305 -20.81 23.54 20.94
CA ARG A 305 -22.21 23.48 20.51
C ARG A 305 -22.58 22.02 20.28
N GLU A 306 -23.44 21.48 21.14
CA GLU A 306 -24.03 20.15 20.95
C GLU A 306 -25.01 20.24 19.76
N GLN A 307 -24.58 19.78 18.59
CA GLN A 307 -25.48 19.70 17.42
C GLN A 307 -26.48 18.55 17.66
N ARG A 308 -27.69 18.90 18.08
CA ARG A 308 -28.84 17.99 17.94
C ARG A 308 -29.30 18.13 16.48
N PHE A 309 -29.08 17.09 15.66
CA PHE A 309 -29.68 17.01 14.34
C PHE A 309 -31.20 16.93 14.50
N GLU A 310 -31.91 18.05 14.38
CA GLU A 310 -33.34 18.02 14.10
C GLU A 310 -33.50 17.58 12.64
N SER A 311 -34.07 16.39 12.47
CA SER A 311 -34.39 15.80 11.17
C SER A 311 -35.47 16.64 10.49
N SER A 312 -35.10 17.56 9.61
CA SER A 312 -36.06 18.28 8.75
C SER A 312 -35.65 18.36 7.28
N GLU A 313 -34.83 17.43 6.78
CA GLU A 313 -34.52 17.34 5.34
C GLU A 313 -34.71 15.90 4.83
N TRP A 314 -35.96 15.40 4.87
CA TRP A 314 -36.37 14.23 4.08
C TRP A 314 -37.67 14.48 3.27
N ASP A 315 -37.89 15.70 2.76
CA ASP A 315 -39.01 16.05 1.87
C ASP A 315 -38.75 15.62 0.41
N TRP A 316 -38.60 14.32 0.17
CA TRP A 316 -38.57 13.70 -1.17
C TRP A 316 -39.65 12.64 -1.38
N LEU A 317 -40.71 12.64 -0.55
CA LEU A 317 -41.83 11.72 -0.67
C LEU A 317 -43.19 12.39 -0.98
N ASP A 318 -43.19 13.55 -1.64
CA ASP A 318 -44.42 14.19 -2.17
C ASP A 318 -44.39 14.40 -3.70
N ALA A 319 -43.67 13.54 -4.43
CA ALA A 319 -43.69 13.51 -5.89
C ALA A 319 -43.84 12.09 -6.45
N VAL A 320 -45.00 11.46 -6.17
CA VAL A 320 -45.61 10.39 -6.99
C VAL A 320 -47.12 10.57 -7.00
#